data_AF-A0AAU9W188-F1
#
_entry.id   AF-A0AAU9W188-F1
#
_cell.length_a   1.000
_cell.length_b   1.000
_cell.length_c   1.000
_cell.angle_alpha   90.00
_cell.angle_beta   90.00
_cell.angle_gamma   90.00
#
_symmetry.space_group_name_H-M   'P 1'
#
loop_
_entity.id
_entity.type
_entity.pdbx_description
1 polymer ?
#
loop_
_entity_poly.entity_id
_entity_poly.type
_entity_poly.pdbx_seq_one_letter_code
_entity_poly.pdbx_strand_id
1 'polypeptide(L)' 'MASPQIGRVESKEYYSWMRGHHAYKDIFEPVIDTMLTLQREPENAKDPHAVAIVEDTGRIATAEICGKRID' A
#
# COMPACT_ATOMS: atom_id res chain seq x y z
N MET A 1 -31.46 -10.40 19.25
CA MET A 1 -30.50 -10.16 18.15
C MET A 1 -29.24 -9.59 18.79
N ALA A 2 -28.17 -10.37 18.90
CA ALA A 2 -26.92 -9.88 19.46
C ALA A 2 -26.20 -9.03 18.41
N SER A 3 -25.84 -7.79 18.75
CA SER A 3 -24.99 -6.96 17.89
C SER A 3 -23.65 -7.66 17.64
N PRO A 4 -23.10 -7.62 16.42
CA PRO A 4 -21.76 -8.11 16.19
C PRO A 4 -20.81 -7.23 17.00
N GLN A 5 -20.10 -7.83 17.96
CA GLN A 5 -18.98 -7.17 18.59
C GLN A 5 -17.88 -7.09 17.54
N ILE A 6 -17.72 -5.90 16.94
CA ILE A 6 -16.57 -5.60 16.08
C ILE A 6 -15.34 -5.76 16.98
N GLY A 7 -14.64 -6.88 16.81
CA GLY A 7 -13.41 -7.14 17.54
C GLY A 7 -12.47 -5.95 17.38
N ARG A 8 -11.86 -5.51 18.49
CA ARG A 8 -10.84 -4.47 18.47
C ARG A 8 -9.73 -4.91 17.52
N VAL A 9 -9.64 -4.27 16.35
CA VAL A 9 -8.52 -4.46 15.44
C VAL A 9 -7.33 -3.77 16.07
N GLU A 10 -6.33 -4.55 16.49
CA GLU A 10 -5.06 -3.99 16.93
C GLU A 10 -4.33 -3.44 15.71
N SER A 11 -4.07 -2.13 15.72
CA SER A 11 -3.21 -1.49 14.73
C SER A 11 -1.76 -1.90 15.01
N LYS A 12 -1.12 -2.52 14.02
CA LYS A 12 0.31 -2.82 14.07
C LYS A 12 1.01 -2.12 12.92
N GLU A 13 2.05 -1.39 13.26
CA GLU A 13 2.87 -0.63 12.31
C GLU A 13 4.08 -1.48 11.90
N TYR A 14 4.47 -1.34 10.63
CA TYR A 14 5.61 -2.05 10.04
C TYR A 14 6.40 -1.10 9.17
N TYR A 15 7.72 -1.11 9.32
CA TYR A 15 8.62 -0.47 8.38
C TYR A 15 8.77 -1.34 7.13
N SER A 16 8.65 -0.74 5.95
CA SER A 16 8.77 -1.43 4.66
C SER A 16 9.40 -0.51 3.62
N TRP A 17 9.73 -1.08 2.45
CA TRP A 17 10.33 -0.36 1.33
C TRP A 17 9.35 -0.24 0.17
N MET A 18 9.26 0.96 -0.40
CA MET A 18 8.60 1.17 -1.69
C MET A 18 9.52 0.69 -2.82
N ARG A 19 9.01 -0.09 -3.77
CA ARG A 19 9.76 -0.53 -4.95
C ARG A 19 9.08 -0.08 -6.23
N GLY A 20 9.82 -0.13 -7.34
CA GLY A 20 9.28 0.20 -8.66
C GLY A 20 9.13 1.69 -8.96
N HIS A 21 9.50 2.60 -8.04
CA HIS A 21 9.38 4.05 -8.23
C HIS A 21 10.00 4.58 -9.54
N HIS A 22 11.06 3.95 -10.05
CA HIS A 22 11.67 4.31 -11.33
C HIS A 22 10.70 4.30 -12.53
N ALA A 23 9.62 3.49 -12.46
CA ALA A 23 8.58 3.44 -13.48
C ALA A 23 7.54 4.58 -13.36
N TYR A 24 7.54 5.30 -12.23
CA TYR A 24 6.51 6.30 -11.88
C TYR A 24 7.06 7.68 -11.52
N LYS A 25 8.39 7.85 -11.53
CA LYS A 25 9.09 9.09 -11.17
C LYS A 25 8.60 10.34 -11.92
N ASP A 26 8.04 10.17 -13.12
CA ASP A 26 7.57 11.29 -13.94
C ASP A 26 6.17 11.78 -13.54
N ILE A 27 5.44 10.97 -12.75
CA ILE A 27 4.05 11.24 -12.35
C ILE A 27 3.82 11.20 -10.83
N PHE A 28 4.81 10.75 -10.06
CA PHE A 28 4.72 10.60 -8.61
C PHE A 28 6.09 10.86 -7.96
N GLU A 29 6.13 11.81 -7.04
CA GLU A 29 7.31 12.14 -6.22
C GLU A 29 6.89 12.12 -4.75
N PRO A 30 7.31 11.11 -3.96
CA PRO A 30 6.90 11.01 -2.57
C PRO A 30 7.58 12.10 -1.73
N VAL A 31 6.79 12.83 -0.94
CA VAL A 31 7.30 13.83 0.01
C VAL A 31 7.39 13.22 1.41
N ILE A 32 8.51 13.46 2.10
CA ILE A 32 8.71 13.00 3.49
C ILE A 32 7.57 13.52 4.38
N ASP A 33 7.17 12.71 5.36
CA ASP A 33 6.06 12.99 6.28
C ASP A 33 4.68 13.11 5.61
N THR A 34 4.54 12.68 4.35
CA THR A 34 3.23 12.60 3.68
C THR A 34 2.55 11.28 3.96
N MET A 35 1.28 11.34 4.35
CA MET A 35 0.42 10.16 4.44
C MET A 35 -0.05 9.75 3.04
N LEU A 36 0.17 8.49 2.71
CA LEU A 36 -0.28 7.86 1.47
C LEU A 36 -1.11 6.63 1.80
N THR A 37 -2.00 6.25 0.89
CA THR A 37 -2.91 5.13 1.07
C THR A 37 -2.36 3.88 0.41
N LEU A 38 -2.56 2.72 1.03
CA LEU A 38 -2.21 1.43 0.43
C LEU A 38 -3.44 0.80 -0.22
N GLN A 39 -3.32 0.42 -1.49
CA GLN A 39 -4.39 -0.21 -2.26
C GLN A 39 -3.96 -1.59 -2.76
N ARG A 40 -4.78 -2.62 -2.55
CA ARG A 40 -4.53 -3.95 -3.11
C ARG A 40 -4.80 -3.95 -4.62
N GLU A 41 -3.95 -4.64 -5.37
CA GLU A 41 -4.07 -4.84 -6.82
C GLU A 41 -4.19 -6.35 -7.14
N PRO A 42 -5.30 -7.01 -6.79
CA PRO A 42 -5.44 -8.46 -6.94
C PRO A 42 -5.46 -8.92 -8.41
N GLU A 43 -5.74 -8.01 -9.34
CA GLU A 43 -5.77 -8.25 -10.78
C GLU A 43 -4.42 -7.97 -11.46
N ASN A 44 -3.38 -7.61 -10.69
CA ASN A 44 -2.05 -7.40 -11.25
C ASN A 44 -1.56 -8.70 -11.91
N ALA A 45 -1.26 -8.61 -13.21
CA ALA A 45 -0.90 -9.77 -14.03
C ALA A 45 0.41 -10.46 -13.62
N LYS A 46 1.27 -9.80 -12.85
CA LYS A 46 2.56 -10.33 -12.39
C LYS A 46 2.50 -10.85 -10.96
N ASP A 47 1.79 -10.16 -10.07
CA ASP A 47 1.69 -10.50 -8.66
C ASP A 47 0.28 -10.23 -8.10
N PRO A 48 -0.54 -11.28 -7.82
CA PRO A 48 -1.88 -11.13 -7.26
C PRO A 48 -1.88 -10.63 -5.80
N HIS A 49 -0.71 -10.51 -5.17
CA HIS A 49 -0.55 -9.93 -3.84
C HIS A 49 0.02 -8.51 -3.89
N ALA A 50 0.13 -7.91 -5.07
CA ALA A 50 0.62 -6.55 -5.24
C ALA A 50 -0.21 -5.54 -4.41
N VAL A 51 0.50 -4.58 -3.83
CA VAL A 51 -0.07 -3.44 -3.12
C VAL A 51 0.55 -2.18 -3.71
N ALA A 52 -0.31 -1.28 -4.19
CA ALA A 52 0.01 0.04 -4.71
C ALA A 52 -0.01 1.12 -3.61
N ILE A 53 0.69 2.23 -3.86
CA ILE A 53 0.78 3.38 -2.95
C ILE A 53 0.13 4.58 -3.62
N VAL A 54 -1.01 5.03 -3.11
CA VAL A 54 -1.87 5.98 -3.79
C VAL A 54 -1.91 7.30 -3.03
N GLU A 55 -1.82 8.42 -3.76
CA GLU A 55 -2.09 9.73 -3.18
C GLU A 55 -3.59 9.91 -2.97
N ASP A 56 -3.97 10.47 -1.81
CA ASP A 56 -5.37 10.66 -1.41
C ASP A 56 -6.16 11.64 -2.31
N THR A 57 -5.50 12.22 -3.32
CA THR A 57 -6.10 13.04 -4.37
C THR A 57 -6.78 12.22 -5.48
N GLY A 58 -6.73 10.88 -5.41
CA GLY A 58 -7.30 10.00 -6.43
C GLY A 58 -6.41 9.80 -7.66
N ARG A 59 -5.15 10.28 -7.62
CA ARG A 59 -4.11 9.97 -8.61
C ARG A 59 -3.38 8.70 -8.17
N ILE A 60 -3.61 7.62 -8.92
CA ILE A 60 -2.98 6.32 -8.67
C ILE A 60 -1.52 6.37 -9.10
N ALA A 61 -0.59 6.18 -8.15
CA ALA A 61 0.80 5.92 -8.43
C ALA A 61 1.12 4.45 -8.07
N THR A 62 1.10 3.53 -9.02
CA THR A 62 1.20 2.08 -8.71
C THR A 62 2.61 1.64 -8.28
N ALA A 63 3.10 1.98 -7.09
CA ALA A 63 4.35 1.43 -6.55
C ALA A 63 4.13 0.07 -5.85
N GLU A 64 4.80 -0.99 -6.31
CA GLU A 64 4.70 -2.34 -5.72
C GLU A 64 5.40 -2.41 -4.35
N ILE A 65 4.67 -2.80 -3.29
CA ILE A 65 5.26 -3.16 -2.00
C ILE A 65 5.53 -4.67 -1.98
N CYS A 66 6.78 -5.06 -2.23
CA CYS A 66 7.25 -6.43 -1.99
C CYS A 66 7.76 -6.54 -0.55
N GLY A 67 6.92 -7.02 0.36
CA GLY A 67 7.31 -7.37 1.73
C GLY A 67 8.13 -8.67 1.73
N LYS A 68 9.43 -8.59 2.03
CA LYS A 68 10.20 -9.79 2.41
C LYS A 68 9.79 -10.20 3.83
N ARG A 69 9.41 -11.47 3.97
CA ARG A 69 9.25 -12.16 5.26
C ARG A 69 10.58 -12.05 6.01
N ILE A 70 10.58 -11.48 7.21
CA ILE A 70 11.69 -11.59 8.16
C ILE A 70 11.39 -12.83 9.00
N ASP A 71 12.15 -13.88 8.77
CA ASP A 71 12.30 -15.08 9.61
C ASP A 71 13.23 -14.83 10.81
#